data_AF-A0A839GM24-F1
#
_entry.id   AF-A0A839GM24-F1
#
_cell.length_a   1.000
_cell.length_b   1.000
_cell.length_c   1.000
_cell.angle_alpha   90.00
_cell.angle_beta   90.00
_cell.angle_gamma   90.00
#
_symmetry.space_group_name_H-M   'P 1'
#
loop_
_entity.id
_entity.type
_entity.pdbx_description
1 polymer ?
#
loop_
_entity_poly.entity_id
_entity_poly.type
_entity_poly.pdbx_seq_one_letter_code
_entity_poly.pdbx_strand_id
1 'polypeptide(L)'
;MEILLRAKNWQIFIILLVGMALSNTTLEGDPTTSMIINLIGILIYFIYPFVIGYFLQDFLPRKVEVNNTFFQINFFVWIGGYLTLMILSDGQGMTLTGLAALPFFYVFFAFLYYQAFPAKVLKSVEMKKEVSLGDYFSDFILILFLPLGIWVLQPRINKVVEKEKDVVQA
;
A
#
# COMPACT_ATOMS: atom_id res chain seq x y z
N MET A 1 15.51 -5.55 7.24
CA MET A 1 14.24 -5.11 6.62
C MET A 1 12.99 -5.64 7.34
N GLU A 2 13.09 -6.67 8.20
CA GLU A 2 12.00 -7.11 9.09
C GLU A 2 11.56 -6.08 10.16
N ILE A 3 12.25 -4.95 10.26
CA ILE A 3 12.01 -3.93 11.30
C ILE A 3 10.62 -3.33 11.16
N LEU A 4 10.15 -3.07 9.92
CA LEU A 4 8.81 -2.53 9.68
C LEU A 4 7.70 -3.54 10.00
N LEU A 5 7.95 -4.83 9.75
CA LEU A 5 7.00 -5.90 10.06
C LEU A 5 6.88 -6.16 11.56
N ARG A 6 7.86 -5.75 12.37
CA ARG A 6 7.86 -5.87 13.83
C ARG A 6 7.61 -4.56 14.56
N ALA A 7 7.44 -3.48 13.80
CA ALA A 7 7.18 -2.18 14.36
C ALA A 7 5.89 -2.21 15.19
N LYS A 8 5.85 -1.37 16.22
CA LYS A 8 4.61 -1.16 16.96
C LYS A 8 3.64 -0.38 16.07
N ASN A 9 2.35 -0.69 16.17
CA ASN A 9 1.27 0.01 15.49
C ASN A 9 1.40 1.55 15.57
N TRP A 10 1.77 2.12 16.72
CA TRP A 10 1.95 3.56 16.85
C TRP A 10 3.14 4.12 16.04
N GLN A 11 4.22 3.34 15.82
CA GLN A 11 5.37 3.80 15.03
C GLN A 11 4.98 3.94 13.56
N ILE A 12 4.28 2.93 13.03
CA ILE A 12 3.75 2.96 11.66
C ILE A 12 2.71 4.07 11.52
N PHE A 13 1.83 4.24 12.51
CA PHE A 13 0.85 5.32 12.52
C PHE A 13 1.52 6.69 12.37
N ILE A 14 2.59 6.97 13.13
CA ILE A 14 3.33 8.23 13.01
C ILE A 14 3.97 8.38 11.63
N ILE A 15 4.59 7.33 11.08
CA ILE A 15 5.21 7.37 9.75
C ILE A 15 4.16 7.74 8.69
N LEU A 16 2.99 7.10 8.73
CA LEU A 16 1.90 7.39 7.80
C LEU A 16 1.31 8.78 8.00
N LEU A 17 1.19 9.24 9.25
CA LEU A 17 0.72 10.58 9.57
C LEU A 17 1.69 11.65 9.06
N VAL A 18 3.00 11.42 9.19
CA VAL A 18 4.04 12.28 8.61
C VAL A 18 3.96 12.25 7.09
N GLY A 19 3.83 11.08 6.47
CA GLY A 19 3.66 10.98 5.01
C GLY A 19 2.44 11.75 4.52
N MET A 20 1.30 11.60 5.20
CA MET A 20 0.06 12.32 4.91
C MET A 20 0.18 13.83 5.15
N ALA A 21 0.87 14.26 6.21
CA ALA A 21 1.10 15.67 6.47
C ALA A 21 1.97 16.28 5.36
N LEU A 22 3.09 15.64 5.04
CA LEU A 22 4.00 16.06 3.97
C LEU A 22 3.32 16.09 2.60
N SER A 23 2.45 15.13 2.28
CA SER A 23 1.73 15.08 1.00
C SER A 23 0.71 16.19 0.80
N ASN A 24 0.37 16.93 1.86
CA ASN A 24 -0.60 18.02 1.85
C ASN A 24 0.05 19.35 2.27
N THR A 25 1.37 19.48 2.10
CA THR A 25 2.07 20.73 2.40
C THR A 25 2.12 21.64 1.18
N THR A 26 1.90 22.92 1.42
CA THR A 26 2.03 23.97 0.40
C THR A 26 2.93 25.05 0.96
N LEU A 27 4.05 25.32 0.28
CA LEU A 27 4.96 26.40 0.63
C LEU A 27 4.66 27.60 -0.26
N GLU A 28 4.30 28.72 0.36
CA GLU A 28 4.07 29.98 -0.36
C GLU A 28 5.38 30.47 -0.99
N GLY A 29 5.34 30.78 -2.28
CA GLY A 29 6.49 31.32 -3.02
C GLY A 29 7.46 30.29 -3.61
N ASP A 30 7.29 28.99 -3.32
CA ASP A 30 8.12 27.93 -3.94
C ASP A 30 7.28 26.69 -4.34
N PRO A 31 6.72 26.70 -5.57
CA PRO A 31 5.93 25.59 -6.09
C PRO A 31 6.74 24.30 -6.31
N THR A 32 8.02 24.42 -6.70
CA THR A 32 8.87 23.26 -7.00
C THR A 32 9.20 22.49 -5.73
N THR A 33 9.59 23.18 -4.66
CA THR A 33 9.84 22.54 -3.37
C THR A 33 8.57 21.94 -2.78
N SER A 34 7.41 22.62 -2.93
CA SER A 34 6.11 22.06 -2.53
C SER A 34 5.81 20.74 -3.24
N MET A 35 6.04 20.68 -4.56
CA MET A 35 5.86 19.45 -5.34
C MET A 35 6.76 18.32 -4.84
N ILE A 36 8.05 18.60 -4.60
CA ILE A 36 9.02 17.59 -4.11
C ILE A 36 8.60 17.05 -2.75
N ILE A 37 8.21 17.93 -1.81
CA ILE A 37 7.77 17.50 -0.47
C ILE A 37 6.49 16.65 -0.57
N ASN A 38 5.53 17.06 -1.41
CA ASN A 38 4.30 16.32 -1.59
C ASN A 38 4.55 14.91 -2.16
N LEU A 39 5.45 14.80 -3.14
CA LEU A 39 5.87 13.51 -3.69
C LEU A 39 6.54 12.61 -2.65
N ILE A 40 7.43 13.17 -1.82
CA ILE A 40 8.06 12.43 -0.72
C ILE A 40 7.00 11.92 0.26
N GLY A 41 6.03 12.77 0.64
CA GLY A 41 4.94 12.40 1.54
C GLY A 41 4.11 11.23 1.01
N ILE A 42 3.77 11.26 -0.28
CA ILE A 42 3.03 10.19 -0.96
C ILE A 42 3.84 8.91 -0.99
N LEU A 43 5.13 8.97 -1.34
CA LEU A 43 5.97 7.78 -1.32
C LEU A 43 6.05 7.17 0.08
N ILE A 44 6.17 7.99 1.13
CA ILE A 44 6.16 7.51 2.54
C ILE A 44 4.82 6.85 2.89
N TYR A 45 3.70 7.42 2.46
CA TYR A 45 2.38 6.87 2.75
C TYR A 45 2.17 5.52 2.04
N PHE A 46 2.55 5.44 0.77
CA PHE A 46 2.35 4.27 -0.08
C PHE A 46 3.48 3.23 0.01
N ILE A 47 4.57 3.48 0.73
CA ILE A 47 5.58 2.43 0.93
C ILE A 47 5.07 1.33 1.87
N TYR A 48 4.19 1.67 2.82
CA TYR A 48 3.76 0.73 3.84
C TYR A 48 2.92 -0.44 3.28
N PRO A 49 1.85 -0.23 2.49
CA PRO A 49 1.12 -1.35 1.89
C PRO A 49 2.02 -2.15 0.94
N PHE A 50 2.97 -1.48 0.26
CA PHE A 50 3.94 -2.15 -0.60
C PHE A 50 4.81 -3.14 0.16
N VAL A 51 5.43 -2.67 1.26
CA VAL A 51 6.28 -3.47 2.13
C VAL A 51 5.53 -4.69 2.66
N ILE A 52 4.31 -4.51 3.16
CA ILE A 52 3.52 -5.62 3.69
C ILE A 52 3.13 -6.61 2.60
N GLY A 53 2.65 -6.11 1.46
CA GLY A 53 2.30 -6.96 0.33
C GLY A 53 3.49 -7.77 -0.17
N TYR A 54 4.69 -7.20 -0.17
CA TYR A 54 5.90 -7.88 -0.60
C TYR A 54 6.36 -8.92 0.44
N PHE A 55 6.55 -8.53 1.71
CA PHE A 55 7.14 -9.41 2.71
C PHE A 55 6.21 -10.48 3.26
N LEU A 56 4.89 -10.23 3.33
CA LEU A 56 3.97 -11.26 3.83
C LEU A 56 3.89 -12.48 2.90
N GLN A 57 4.38 -12.37 1.66
CA GLN A 57 4.42 -13.50 0.72
C GLN A 57 5.33 -14.62 1.22
N ASP A 58 6.41 -14.28 1.92
CA ASP A 58 7.36 -15.25 2.47
C ASP A 58 6.71 -16.15 3.52
N PHE A 59 5.59 -15.73 4.10
CA PHE A 59 4.83 -16.45 5.12
C PHE A 59 3.63 -17.22 4.54
N LEU A 60 3.47 -17.23 3.22
CA LEU A 60 2.35 -17.94 2.59
C LEU A 60 2.51 -19.47 2.71
N PRO A 61 1.42 -20.20 2.94
CA PRO A 61 1.45 -21.66 2.91
C PRO A 61 1.81 -22.14 1.49
N ARG A 62 2.59 -23.22 1.39
CA ARG A 62 3.09 -23.79 0.11
C ARG A 62 2.03 -24.08 -0.97
N LYS A 63 0.75 -24.14 -0.60
CA LYS A 63 -0.38 -24.41 -1.51
C LYS A 63 -1.01 -23.15 -2.10
N VAL A 64 -0.59 -21.96 -1.65
CA VAL A 64 -1.16 -20.68 -2.07
C VAL A 64 -0.12 -19.94 -2.89
N GLU A 65 -0.39 -19.80 -4.18
CA GLU A 65 0.44 -19.01 -5.08
C GLU A 65 -0.20 -17.64 -5.27
N VAL A 66 0.60 -16.58 -5.09
CA VAL A 66 0.20 -15.21 -5.40
C VAL A 66 1.12 -14.64 -6.46
N ASN A 67 0.57 -13.85 -7.37
CA ASN A 67 1.35 -13.27 -8.46
C ASN A 67 2.04 -11.96 -8.00
N ASN A 68 3.25 -12.10 -7.47
CA ASN A 68 4.08 -10.98 -7.03
C ASN A 68 4.41 -10.01 -8.18
N THR A 69 4.68 -10.54 -9.37
CA THR A 69 5.02 -9.74 -10.55
C THR A 69 3.86 -8.81 -10.93
N PHE A 70 2.64 -9.34 -10.94
CA PHE A 70 1.46 -8.54 -11.24
C PHE A 70 1.22 -7.46 -10.17
N PHE A 71 1.44 -7.77 -8.88
CA PHE A 71 1.42 -6.77 -7.82
C PHE A 71 2.42 -5.63 -8.02
N GLN A 72 3.68 -5.95 -8.32
CA GLN A 72 4.72 -4.96 -8.55
C GLN A 72 4.45 -4.11 -9.79
N ILE A 73 3.99 -4.72 -10.89
CA ILE A 73 3.60 -3.98 -12.10
C ILE A 73 2.49 -2.98 -11.78
N ASN A 74 1.43 -3.39 -11.09
CA ASN A 74 0.33 -2.48 -10.75
C ASN A 74 0.79 -1.35 -9.82
N PHE A 75 1.71 -1.61 -8.89
CA PHE A 75 2.33 -0.56 -8.08
C PHE A 75 3.06 0.48 -8.93
N PHE A 76 3.91 0.05 -9.87
CA PHE A 76 4.64 0.96 -10.74
C PHE A 76 3.73 1.69 -11.73
N VAL A 77 2.70 1.02 -12.26
CA VAL A 77 1.68 1.66 -13.12
C VAL A 77 0.95 2.74 -12.33
N TRP A 78 0.55 2.46 -11.09
CA TRP A 78 -0.12 3.45 -10.26
C TRP A 78 0.78 4.65 -9.95
N ILE A 79 2.03 4.44 -9.51
CA ILE A 79 2.98 5.54 -9.26
C ILE A 79 3.24 6.32 -10.54
N GLY A 80 3.54 5.66 -11.65
CA GLY A 80 3.83 6.30 -12.92
C GLY A 80 2.65 7.12 -13.44
N GLY A 81 1.45 6.57 -13.34
CA GLY A 81 0.20 7.27 -13.68
C GLY A 81 -0.03 8.49 -12.81
N TYR A 82 0.17 8.36 -11.49
CA TYR A 82 0.06 9.46 -10.54
C TYR A 82 1.06 10.60 -10.85
N LEU A 83 2.34 10.26 -11.06
CA LEU A 83 3.38 11.24 -11.41
C LEU A 83 3.07 11.96 -12.72
N THR A 84 2.62 11.22 -13.73
CA THR A 84 2.24 11.77 -15.03
C THR A 84 1.11 12.79 -14.88
N LEU A 85 0.08 12.47 -14.08
CA LEU A 85 -1.02 13.39 -13.82
C LEU A 85 -0.57 14.63 -13.06
N MET A 86 0.30 14.48 -12.06
CA MET A 86 0.82 15.62 -11.29
C MET A 86 1.61 16.59 -12.16
N ILE A 87 2.47 16.07 -13.05
CA ILE A 87 3.28 16.87 -13.96
C ILE A 87 2.41 17.54 -15.03
N LEU A 88 1.45 16.82 -15.63
CA LEU A 88 0.63 17.34 -16.72
C LEU A 88 -0.46 18.33 -16.27
N SER A 89 -0.92 18.21 -15.03
CA SER A 89 -2.00 19.06 -14.51
C SER A 89 -1.51 20.23 -13.65
N ASP A 90 -0.20 20.42 -13.51
CA ASP A 90 0.38 21.36 -12.53
C ASP A 90 -0.25 21.21 -11.13
N GLY A 91 -0.63 19.97 -10.77
CA GLY A 91 -1.30 19.64 -9.52
C GLY A 91 -2.79 20.06 -9.41
N GLN A 92 -3.39 20.66 -10.43
CA GLN A 92 -4.79 21.14 -10.42
C GLN A 92 -5.81 20.04 -10.79
N GLY A 93 -5.35 18.84 -11.13
CA GLY A 93 -6.19 17.75 -11.63
C GLY A 93 -6.60 17.94 -13.10
N MET A 94 -7.00 16.85 -13.74
CA MET A 94 -7.35 16.85 -15.17
C MET A 94 -8.70 16.17 -15.40
N THR A 95 -9.58 16.83 -16.14
CA THR A 95 -10.83 16.24 -16.62
C THR A 95 -10.55 15.44 -17.89
N LEU A 96 -10.65 14.12 -17.79
CA LEU A 96 -10.47 13.22 -18.93
C LEU A 96 -11.82 12.91 -19.57
N THR A 97 -11.96 13.23 -20.85
CA THR A 97 -13.19 12.98 -21.63
C THR A 97 -12.96 11.94 -22.73
N GLY A 98 -13.96 11.08 -22.96
CA GLY A 98 -13.94 10.10 -24.05
C GLY A 98 -12.96 8.94 -23.84
N LEU A 99 -12.39 8.44 -24.95
CA LEU A 99 -11.47 7.28 -24.94
C LEU A 99 -10.19 7.50 -24.12
N ALA A 100 -9.80 8.76 -23.89
CA ALA A 100 -8.67 9.12 -23.05
C ALA A 100 -8.87 8.75 -21.56
N ALA A 101 -10.10 8.41 -21.13
CA ALA A 101 -10.37 7.91 -19.79
C ALA A 101 -9.97 6.44 -19.60
N LEU A 102 -9.79 5.65 -20.68
CA LEU A 102 -9.46 4.22 -20.58
C LEU A 102 -8.15 3.93 -19.82
N PRO A 103 -7.02 4.61 -20.11
CA PRO A 103 -5.80 4.46 -19.32
C PRO A 103 -6.01 4.82 -17.84
N PHE A 104 -6.86 5.82 -17.56
CA PHE A 104 -7.14 6.23 -16.20
C PHE A 104 -7.93 5.19 -15.42
N PHE A 105 -8.91 4.53 -16.05
CA PHE A 105 -9.59 3.39 -15.43
C PHE A 105 -8.63 2.25 -15.08
N TYR A 106 -7.63 2.01 -15.93
CA TYR A 106 -6.60 1.01 -15.61
C TYR A 106 -5.69 1.45 -14.46
N VAL A 107 -5.26 2.71 -14.40
CA VAL A 107 -4.49 3.25 -13.26
C VAL A 107 -5.29 3.18 -11.97
N PHE A 108 -6.59 3.45 -12.03
CA PHE A 108 -7.50 3.31 -10.89
C PHE A 108 -7.66 1.83 -10.47
N PHE A 109 -7.80 0.92 -11.42
CA PHE A 109 -7.75 -0.52 -11.14
C PHE A 109 -6.42 -0.93 -10.50
N ALA A 110 -5.29 -0.44 -11.01
CA ALA A 110 -3.96 -0.74 -10.50
C ALA A 110 -3.81 -0.26 -9.05
N PHE A 111 -4.34 0.92 -8.71
CA PHE A 111 -4.45 1.40 -7.34
C PHE A 111 -5.25 0.44 -6.45
N LEU A 112 -6.46 0.07 -6.85
CA LEU A 112 -7.32 -0.80 -6.06
C LEU A 112 -6.69 -2.19 -5.87
N TYR A 113 -6.12 -2.76 -6.93
CA TYR A 113 -5.45 -4.06 -6.88
C TYR A 113 -4.24 -4.01 -5.95
N TYR A 114 -3.40 -2.98 -6.08
CA TYR A 114 -2.24 -2.76 -5.24
C TYR A 114 -2.61 -2.67 -3.75
N GLN A 115 -3.71 -2.00 -3.40
CA GLN A 115 -4.19 -1.91 -2.00
C GLN A 115 -4.87 -3.20 -1.52
N ALA A 116 -5.55 -3.92 -2.40
CA ALA A 116 -6.21 -5.18 -2.09
C ALA A 116 -5.22 -6.33 -1.86
N PHE A 117 -4.08 -6.29 -2.53
CA PHE A 117 -3.11 -7.37 -2.52
C PHE A 117 -2.54 -7.67 -1.11
N PRO A 118 -2.05 -6.69 -0.32
CA PRO A 118 -1.58 -6.96 1.04
C PRO A 118 -2.67 -7.51 1.96
N ALA A 119 -3.94 -7.09 1.79
CA ALA A 119 -5.07 -7.64 2.52
C ALA A 119 -5.31 -9.12 2.17
N LYS A 120 -5.28 -9.47 0.86
CA LYS A 120 -5.38 -10.86 0.39
C LYS A 120 -4.25 -11.70 0.99
N VAL A 121 -3.01 -11.23 0.91
CA VAL A 121 -1.84 -11.97 1.41
C VAL A 121 -1.93 -12.18 2.91
N LEU A 122 -2.18 -11.12 3.70
CA LEU A 122 -2.31 -11.24 5.16
C LEU A 122 -3.38 -12.26 5.55
N LYS A 123 -4.56 -12.18 4.94
CA LYS A 123 -5.66 -13.09 5.24
C LYS A 123 -5.34 -14.53 4.81
N SER A 124 -4.67 -14.72 3.67
CA SER A 124 -4.22 -16.05 3.22
C SER A 124 -3.21 -16.68 4.17
N VAL A 125 -2.28 -15.88 4.72
CA VAL A 125 -1.33 -16.36 5.74
C VAL A 125 -2.07 -16.78 7.02
N GLU A 126 -3.00 -15.95 7.50
CA GLU A 126 -3.77 -16.25 8.71
C GLU A 126 -4.67 -17.48 8.57
N MET A 127 -5.33 -17.65 7.43
CA MET A 127 -6.24 -18.76 7.16
C MET A 127 -5.54 -20.01 6.64
N LYS A 128 -4.24 -19.92 6.32
CA LYS A 128 -3.43 -20.99 5.71
C LYS A 128 -4.05 -21.58 4.43
N LYS A 129 -4.81 -20.78 3.68
CA LYS A 129 -5.45 -21.17 2.42
C LYS A 129 -5.64 -19.96 1.52
N GLU A 130 -5.94 -20.21 0.25
CA GLU A 130 -6.32 -19.12 -0.65
C GLU A 130 -7.67 -18.54 -0.21
N VAL A 131 -7.73 -17.22 -0.14
CA VAL A 131 -8.91 -16.49 0.31
C VAL A 131 -9.63 -15.83 -0.87
N SER A 132 -10.95 -15.79 -0.79
CA SER A 132 -11.81 -15.09 -1.74
C SER A 132 -11.93 -13.61 -1.38
N LEU A 133 -12.40 -12.78 -2.32
CA LEU A 133 -12.64 -11.34 -2.11
C LEU A 133 -13.47 -11.05 -0.84
N GLY A 134 -14.48 -11.87 -0.55
CA GLY A 134 -15.33 -11.69 0.64
C GLY A 134 -14.59 -11.91 1.96
N ASP A 135 -13.57 -12.77 1.98
CA ASP A 135 -12.83 -13.13 3.19
C ASP A 135 -11.88 -12.01 3.67
N TYR A 136 -11.33 -11.23 2.73
CA TYR A 136 -10.36 -10.16 3.02
C TYR A 136 -10.93 -8.75 2.78
N PHE A 137 -12.20 -8.62 2.39
CA PHE A 137 -12.81 -7.31 2.11
C PHE A 137 -12.68 -6.34 3.29
N SER A 138 -12.89 -6.81 4.53
CA SER A 138 -12.71 -5.98 5.73
C SER A 138 -11.29 -5.44 5.86
N ASP A 139 -10.29 -6.26 5.52
CA ASP A 139 -8.88 -5.92 5.62
C ASP A 139 -8.47 -4.94 4.53
N PHE A 140 -9.06 -5.09 3.34
CA PHE A 140 -8.92 -4.11 2.26
C PHE A 140 -9.48 -2.74 2.65
N ILE A 141 -10.66 -2.68 3.28
CA ILE A 141 -11.20 -1.43 3.80
C ILE A 141 -10.26 -0.82 4.85
N LEU A 142 -9.68 -1.62 5.76
CA LEU A 142 -8.70 -1.11 6.73
C LEU A 142 -7.46 -0.50 6.05
N ILE A 143 -6.98 -1.08 4.94
CA ILE A 143 -5.87 -0.53 4.15
C ILE A 143 -6.27 0.77 3.45
N LEU A 144 -7.49 0.88 2.93
CA LEU A 144 -7.97 2.13 2.31
C LEU A 144 -8.11 3.27 3.34
N PHE A 145 -8.50 2.94 4.58
CA PHE A 145 -8.65 3.89 5.68
C PHE A 145 -7.38 4.04 6.53
N LEU A 146 -6.20 3.82 5.94
CA LEU A 146 -4.95 4.24 6.57
C LEU A 146 -4.97 5.76 6.84
N PRO A 147 -4.33 6.25 7.92
CA PRO A 147 -3.54 5.50 8.90
C PRO A 147 -4.36 4.76 9.98
N LEU A 148 -5.68 4.96 10.06
CA LEU A 148 -6.52 4.38 11.13
C LEU A 148 -6.51 2.85 11.13
N GLY A 149 -6.48 2.22 9.95
CA GLY A 149 -6.44 0.77 9.83
C GLY A 149 -5.22 0.09 10.46
N ILE A 150 -4.13 0.82 10.72
CA ILE A 150 -2.89 0.30 11.32
C ILE A 150 -3.12 -0.33 12.69
N TRP A 151 -4.04 0.23 13.47
CA TRP A 151 -4.32 -0.25 14.81
C TRP A 151 -4.85 -1.70 14.81
N VAL A 152 -5.49 -2.12 13.72
CA VAL A 152 -5.99 -3.48 13.54
C VAL A 152 -5.02 -4.33 12.73
N LEU A 153 -4.44 -3.79 11.65
CA LEU A 153 -3.57 -4.54 10.73
C LEU A 153 -2.20 -4.88 11.35
N GLN A 154 -1.52 -3.90 11.96
CA GLN A 154 -0.14 -4.12 12.43
C GLN A 154 -0.03 -5.19 13.53
N PRO A 155 -0.91 -5.24 14.57
CA PRO A 155 -0.84 -6.32 15.56
C PRO A 155 -1.05 -7.71 14.96
N ARG A 156 -1.84 -7.84 13.90
CA ARG A 156 -2.05 -9.10 13.18
C ARG A 156 -0.80 -9.52 12.41
N ILE A 157 -0.14 -8.58 11.75
CA ILE A 157 1.14 -8.79 11.06
C ILE A 157 2.22 -9.23 12.06
N ASN A 158 2.34 -8.56 13.21
CA ASN A 158 3.32 -8.94 14.23
C ASN A 158 3.12 -10.40 14.71
N LYS A 159 1.86 -10.83 14.89
CA LYS A 159 1.54 -12.23 15.27
C LYS A 159 1.95 -13.24 14.20
N VAL A 160 1.84 -12.91 12.92
CA VAL A 160 2.30 -13.77 11.82
C VAL A 160 3.81 -13.94 11.89
N VAL A 161 4.53 -12.83 12.04
CA VAL A 161 6.00 -12.82 12.09
C VAL A 161 6.56 -13.53 13.32
N GLU A 162 5.89 -13.41 14.47
CA GLU A 162 6.27 -14.12 15.70
C GLU A 162 6.09 -15.62 15.57
N LYS A 163 4.96 -16.09 15.03
CA LYS A 163 4.66 -17.53 14.88
C LYS A 163 5.65 -18.27 13.99
N GLU A 164 6.14 -17.62 12.92
CA GLU A 164 7.09 -18.27 12.01
C GLU A 164 8.45 -18.50 12.69
N LYS A 165 8.88 -17.59 13.57
CA LYS A 165 10.12 -17.77 14.32
C LYS A 165 10.09 -18.97 15.24
N ASP A 166 8.97 -19.17 15.93
CA ASP A 166 8.81 -20.29 16.85
C ASP A 166 8.89 -21.63 16.10
N VAL A 167 8.47 -21.67 14.83
CA VAL A 167 8.58 -22.86 13.97
C VAL A 167 10.01 -23.08 13.46
N VAL A 168 10.77 -22.02 13.17
CA VAL A 168 12.16 -22.13 12.68
C VAL A 168 13.17 -22.43 13.80
N GLN A 169 12.84 -22.10 15.05
CA GLN A 169 13.70 -22.33 16.22
C GLN A 169 13.41 -23.65 16.98
N ALA A 170 12.33 -24.35 16.64
CA ALA A 170 11.96 -25.66 17.19
C ALA A 170 12.49 -26.82 16.32
#